data_AF-A0A2N1M930-F1
#
_entry.id   AF-A0A2N1M930-F1
#
_cell.length_a   1.000
_cell.length_b   1.000
_cell.length_c   1.000
_cell.angle_alpha   90.00
_cell.angle_beta   90.00
_cell.angle_gamma   90.00
#
_symmetry.space_group_name_H-M   'P 1'
#
loop_
_entity.id
_entity.type
_entity.pdbx_description
1 polymer ?
#
loop_
_entity_poly.entity_id
_entity_poly.type
_entity_poly.pdbx_seq_one_letter_code
_entity_poly.pdbx_strand_id
1 'polypeptide(L)'
;MNTKDPNNSRVKYTKLFIRTTDLRTGKSRVKSSELLTKFFTVDEEILLVNGNVIYPLFPQTMPVIPYNDYILNEAQKIKDKLSSSYIGIHWRLESSIPELLPECVQGLIKTLNKVMEEEGIKNIYLATDYPLSSSRSQSRGLEQLRKNEKYNKELNGSGIQGILDKLVCMNSNYFISGPNGCSRVISKYTKAIANERSNRIKNKDSDLLNVIDRWEIPL
;
A
#
# COMPACT_ATOMS: atom_id res chain seq x y z
N MET A 1 0.68 -24.99 -12.63
CA MET A 1 -0.40 -25.93 -12.28
C MET A 1 0.05 -27.34 -12.59
N ASN A 2 -0.36 -28.33 -11.80
CA ASN A 2 -0.12 -29.75 -12.07
C ASN A 2 -1.47 -30.49 -12.07
N THR A 3 -1.73 -31.29 -13.10
CA THR A 3 -2.90 -32.17 -13.20
C THR A 3 -2.50 -33.60 -12.89
N LYS A 4 -3.38 -34.36 -12.24
CA LYS A 4 -3.24 -35.80 -12.02
C LYS A 4 -4.58 -36.45 -12.26
N ASP A 5 -4.59 -37.44 -13.14
CA ASP A 5 -5.72 -38.33 -13.41
C ASP A 5 -5.47 -39.67 -12.68
N PRO A 6 -6.22 -39.96 -11.61
CA PRO A 6 -6.08 -41.21 -10.87
C PRO A 6 -7.09 -42.20 -11.45
N ASN A 7 -6.65 -43.03 -12.40
CA ASN A 7 -7.41 -44.17 -12.90
C ASN A 7 -7.70 -45.16 -11.75
N ASN A 8 -8.75 -44.90 -10.95
CA ASN A 8 -9.54 -45.86 -10.16
C ASN A 8 -10.72 -45.17 -9.45
N SER A 9 -11.82 -44.88 -10.14
CA SER A 9 -13.15 -44.73 -9.54
C SER A 9 -14.22 -44.72 -10.62
N ARG A 10 -15.45 -45.16 -10.31
CA ARG A 10 -16.63 -45.12 -11.21
C ARG A 10 -16.99 -43.71 -11.73
N VAL A 11 -16.31 -42.68 -11.24
CA VAL A 11 -16.49 -41.27 -11.58
C VAL A 11 -15.17 -40.72 -12.07
N LYS A 12 -15.20 -40.04 -13.23
CA LYS A 12 -14.03 -39.38 -13.80
C LYS A 12 -13.80 -38.02 -13.12
N TYR A 13 -12.57 -37.75 -12.72
CA TYR A 13 -12.25 -36.47 -12.09
C TYR A 13 -10.85 -35.99 -12.41
N THR A 14 -10.71 -34.66 -12.48
CA THR A 14 -9.39 -34.03 -12.59
C THR A 14 -9.10 -33.10 -11.41
N LYS A 15 -7.87 -33.20 -10.89
CA LYS A 15 -7.34 -32.32 -9.85
C LYS A 15 -6.52 -31.18 -10.45
N LEU A 16 -6.86 -29.94 -10.12
CA LEU A 16 -6.09 -28.74 -10.44
C LEU A 16 -5.49 -28.13 -9.18
N PHE A 17 -4.16 -28.06 -9.16
CA PHE A 17 -3.41 -27.35 -8.12
C PHE A 17 -2.89 -26.01 -8.63
N ILE A 18 -3.35 -24.92 -8.01
CA ILE A 18 -2.91 -23.55 -8.31
C ILE A 18 -1.93 -23.08 -7.22
N ARG A 19 -0.64 -23.02 -7.57
CA ARG A 19 0.40 -22.52 -6.67
C ARG A 19 0.58 -21.02 -6.82
N THR A 20 1.09 -20.41 -5.76
CA THR A 20 1.50 -19.00 -5.75
C THR A 20 2.48 -18.65 -6.89
N THR A 21 3.40 -19.56 -7.21
CA THR A 21 4.37 -19.42 -8.31
C THR A 21 3.74 -19.43 -9.70
N ASP A 22 2.59 -20.07 -9.85
CA ASP A 22 1.82 -20.12 -11.10
C ASP A 22 1.21 -18.73 -11.42
N LEU A 23 1.02 -17.87 -10.41
CA LEU A 23 0.38 -16.55 -10.58
C LEU A 23 1.30 -15.36 -10.29
N ARG A 24 2.54 -15.60 -9.81
CA ARG A 24 3.45 -14.55 -9.31
C ARG A 24 3.86 -13.52 -10.36
N THR A 25 4.09 -13.93 -11.60
CA THR A 25 4.61 -13.05 -12.66
C THR A 25 3.59 -12.87 -13.78
N GLY A 26 3.72 -11.84 -14.62
CA GLY A 26 2.89 -11.68 -15.82
C GLY A 26 2.99 -12.91 -16.73
N LYS A 27 4.21 -13.39 -16.99
CA LYS A 27 4.47 -14.61 -17.79
C LYS A 27 3.85 -15.86 -17.17
N SER A 28 3.95 -16.02 -15.85
CA SER A 28 3.30 -17.14 -15.14
C SER A 28 1.78 -17.07 -15.27
N ARG A 29 1.18 -15.88 -15.15
CA ARG A 29 -0.27 -15.67 -15.29
C ARG A 29 -0.78 -15.98 -16.68
N VAL A 30 -0.06 -15.59 -17.74
CA VAL A 30 -0.41 -15.97 -19.12
C VAL A 30 -0.44 -17.48 -19.28
N LYS A 31 0.62 -18.18 -18.85
CA LYS A 31 0.67 -19.65 -18.87
C LYS A 31 -0.44 -20.31 -18.06
N SER A 32 -0.75 -19.74 -16.89
CA SER A 32 -1.86 -20.22 -16.05
C SER A 32 -3.21 -20.00 -16.71
N SER A 33 -3.43 -18.87 -17.39
CA SER A 33 -4.66 -18.60 -18.14
C SER A 33 -4.85 -19.57 -19.31
N GLU A 34 -3.78 -19.89 -20.04
CA GLU A 34 -3.81 -20.90 -21.10
C GLU A 34 -4.18 -22.28 -20.56
N LEU A 35 -3.58 -22.67 -19.42
CA LEU A 35 -3.89 -23.93 -18.75
C LEU A 35 -5.32 -23.97 -18.22
N LEU A 36 -5.82 -22.88 -17.63
CA LEU A 36 -7.21 -22.76 -17.19
C LEU A 36 -8.19 -22.88 -18.36
N THR A 37 -7.87 -22.29 -19.51
CA THR A 37 -8.73 -22.37 -20.70
C THR A 37 -8.84 -23.82 -21.18
N LYS A 38 -7.72 -24.56 -21.24
CA LYS A 38 -7.72 -25.99 -21.55
C LYS A 38 -8.47 -26.83 -20.51
N PHE A 39 -8.46 -26.38 -19.25
CA PHE A 39 -9.09 -27.06 -18.13
C PHE A 39 -10.61 -26.87 -18.10
N PHE A 40 -11.10 -25.67 -18.47
CA PHE A 40 -12.53 -25.41 -18.60
C PHE A 40 -13.18 -26.09 -19.81
N THR A 41 -12.37 -26.64 -20.72
CA THR A 41 -12.83 -27.40 -21.88
C THR A 41 -12.78 -28.92 -21.67
N VAL A 42 -12.41 -29.41 -20.48
CA VAL A 42 -12.35 -30.85 -20.20
C VAL A 42 -13.74 -31.36 -19.81
N ASP A 43 -14.16 -32.45 -20.44
CA ASP A 43 -15.42 -33.16 -20.16
C ASP A 43 -15.23 -34.18 -19.02
N GLU A 44 -15.13 -33.66 -17.79
CA GLU A 44 -14.95 -34.45 -16.56
C GLU A 44 -16.16 -34.28 -15.66
N GLU A 45 -16.55 -35.35 -14.95
CA GLU A 45 -17.72 -35.31 -14.06
C GLU A 45 -17.43 -34.49 -12.80
N ILE A 46 -16.19 -34.53 -12.28
CA ILE A 46 -15.81 -33.80 -11.06
C ILE A 46 -14.49 -33.05 -11.25
N LEU A 47 -14.50 -31.78 -10.85
CA LEU A 47 -13.35 -30.89 -10.88
C LEU A 47 -12.90 -30.51 -9.47
N LEU A 48 -11.70 -30.95 -9.08
CA LEU A 48 -11.14 -30.66 -7.75
C LEU A 48 -10.09 -29.55 -7.88
N VAL A 49 -10.46 -28.33 -7.47
CA VAL A 49 -9.55 -27.18 -7.51
C VAL A 49 -9.03 -26.87 -6.10
N ASN A 50 -7.72 -26.95 -5.93
CA ASN A 50 -7.04 -26.51 -4.72
C ASN A 50 -6.05 -25.41 -5.08
N GLY A 51 -6.24 -24.21 -4.54
CA GLY A 51 -5.44 -23.05 -4.92
C GLY A 51 -5.22 -22.06 -3.79
N ASN A 52 -3.99 -21.58 -3.66
CA ASN A 52 -3.67 -20.40 -2.86
C ASN A 52 -3.52 -19.18 -3.78
N VAL A 53 -4.63 -18.47 -4.01
CA VAL A 53 -4.75 -17.41 -5.01
C VAL A 53 -4.53 -16.03 -4.37
N ILE A 54 -3.26 -15.69 -4.11
CA ILE A 54 -2.89 -14.35 -3.59
C ILE A 54 -2.51 -13.35 -4.68
N TYR A 55 -2.39 -13.82 -5.92
CA TYR A 55 -2.15 -13.01 -7.11
C TYR A 55 -3.33 -13.17 -8.07
N PRO A 56 -3.65 -12.17 -8.91
CA PRO A 56 -4.76 -12.28 -9.84
C PRO A 56 -4.61 -13.48 -10.78
N LEU A 57 -5.68 -14.27 -10.95
CA LEU A 57 -5.72 -15.42 -11.85
C LEU A 57 -5.53 -15.00 -13.30
N PHE A 58 -6.19 -13.91 -13.68
CA PHE A 58 -6.11 -13.34 -15.01
C PHE A 58 -5.15 -12.14 -15.02
N PRO A 59 -4.45 -11.88 -16.14
CA PRO A 59 -3.71 -10.64 -16.30
C PRO A 59 -4.68 -9.46 -16.17
N GLN A 60 -4.71 -8.85 -14.98
CA GLN A 60 -5.61 -7.75 -14.69
C GLN A 60 -5.21 -6.51 -15.49
N THR A 61 -6.07 -6.13 -16.40
CA THR A 61 -6.45 -4.74 -16.66
C THR A 61 -7.64 -4.40 -15.76
N MET A 62 -7.53 -4.55 -14.43
CA MET A 62 -8.53 -3.92 -13.58
C MET A 62 -8.23 -2.42 -13.60
N PRO A 63 -9.18 -1.57 -14.03
CA PRO A 63 -8.99 -0.14 -13.93
C PRO A 63 -8.71 0.21 -12.47
N VAL A 64 -7.88 1.22 -12.25
CA VAL A 64 -7.69 1.77 -10.90
C VAL A 64 -9.07 2.18 -10.41
N ILE A 65 -9.56 1.56 -9.35
CA ILE A 65 -10.83 1.93 -8.74
C ILE A 65 -10.60 3.30 -8.09
N PRO A 66 -11.23 4.39 -8.59
CA PRO A 66 -11.04 5.70 -7.99
C PRO A 66 -11.62 5.71 -6.58
N TYR A 67 -11.00 6.47 -5.69
CA TYR A 67 -11.60 6.75 -4.39
C TYR A 67 -12.84 7.64 -4.58
N ASN A 68 -13.80 7.52 -3.66
CA ASN A 68 -14.98 8.38 -3.65
C ASN A 68 -14.58 9.86 -3.45
N ASP A 69 -15.25 10.78 -4.15
CA ASP A 69 -15.00 12.22 -4.09
C ASP A 69 -15.02 12.78 -2.66
N TYR A 70 -15.86 12.24 -1.78
CA TYR A 70 -15.86 12.59 -0.37
C TYR A 70 -14.49 12.35 0.27
N ILE A 71 -13.89 11.18 0.06
CA ILE A 71 -12.57 10.84 0.61
C ILE A 71 -11.48 11.75 0.01
N LEU A 72 -11.57 12.03 -1.29
CA LEU A 72 -10.64 12.94 -1.97
C LEU A 72 -10.73 14.36 -1.40
N ASN A 73 -11.95 14.87 -1.21
CA ASN A 73 -12.21 16.19 -0.62
C ASN A 73 -11.70 16.26 0.84
N GLU A 74 -11.85 15.19 1.61
CA GLU A 74 -11.37 15.14 2.98
C GLU A 74 -9.84 15.10 3.07
N ALA A 75 -9.19 14.33 2.18
CA ALA A 75 -7.73 14.37 2.05
C ALA A 75 -7.24 15.77 1.63
N GLN A 76 -7.96 16.43 0.73
CA GLN A 76 -7.65 17.80 0.31
C GLN A 76 -7.74 18.79 1.47
N LYS A 77 -8.77 18.71 2.32
CA LYS A 77 -8.87 19.54 3.54
C LYS A 77 -7.70 19.34 4.50
N ILE A 78 -7.16 18.12 4.59
CA ILE A 78 -5.95 17.85 5.40
C ILE A 78 -4.74 18.53 4.76
N LYS A 79 -4.57 18.38 3.44
CA LYS A 79 -3.51 19.06 2.68
C LYS A 79 -3.59 20.59 2.85
N ASP A 80 -4.76 21.18 2.71
CA ASP A 80 -4.95 22.64 2.83
C ASP A 80 -4.53 23.16 4.23
N LYS A 81 -4.75 22.36 5.27
CA LYS A 81 -4.30 22.67 6.65
C LYS A 81 -2.79 22.55 6.84
N LEU A 82 -2.11 21.72 6.04
CA LEU A 82 -0.65 21.52 6.08
C LEU A 82 0.11 22.60 5.31
N SER A 83 -0.58 23.64 4.82
CA SER A 83 -0.07 24.69 3.92
C SER A 83 0.25 24.18 2.51
N SER A 84 0.73 25.09 1.64
CA SER A 84 1.09 24.77 0.25
C SER A 84 2.29 23.83 0.12
N SER A 85 3.14 23.70 1.14
CA SER A 85 4.30 22.81 1.12
C SER A 85 4.50 22.03 2.42
N TYR A 86 4.68 20.71 2.31
CA TYR A 86 4.91 19.80 3.44
C TYR A 86 5.67 18.52 3.07
N ILE A 87 6.32 17.93 4.08
CA ILE A 87 7.00 16.64 4.04
C ILE A 87 6.00 15.57 4.50
N GLY A 88 5.74 14.58 3.66
CA GLY A 88 4.97 13.39 4.01
C GLY A 88 5.89 12.27 4.47
N ILE A 89 5.61 11.66 5.62
CA ILE A 89 6.38 10.56 6.17
C ILE A 89 5.46 9.37 6.34
N HIS A 90 5.85 8.20 5.83
CA HIS A 90 5.18 6.94 6.16
C HIS A 90 6.11 6.01 6.94
N TRP A 91 5.77 5.78 8.21
CA TRP A 91 6.52 4.92 9.12
C TRP A 91 5.65 3.76 9.62
N ARG A 92 5.85 2.58 9.03
CA ARG A 92 5.22 1.32 9.44
C ARG A 92 6.04 0.64 10.53
N LEU A 93 5.66 0.87 11.79
CA LEU A 93 6.33 0.40 13.00
C LEU A 93 6.07 -1.08 13.34
N GLU A 94 4.95 -1.68 12.89
CA GLU A 94 4.64 -3.11 13.13
C GLU A 94 5.75 -4.05 12.63
N SER A 95 6.53 -3.62 11.63
CA SER A 95 7.60 -4.43 11.02
C SER A 95 9.01 -3.92 11.35
N SER A 96 9.14 -3.02 12.32
CA SER A 96 10.43 -2.49 12.76
C SER A 96 11.10 -3.43 13.77
N ILE A 97 12.42 -3.40 13.81
CA ILE A 97 13.24 -4.06 14.83
C ILE A 97 13.23 -3.13 16.06
N PRO A 98 12.62 -3.52 17.20
CA PRO A 98 12.46 -2.64 18.36
C PRO A 98 13.79 -2.06 18.87
N GLU A 99 14.85 -2.85 18.80
CA GLU A 99 16.20 -2.48 19.28
C GLU A 99 16.82 -1.36 18.46
N LEU A 100 16.40 -1.16 17.20
CA LEU A 100 16.91 -0.11 16.31
C LEU A 100 16.08 1.17 16.37
N LEU A 101 14.97 1.20 17.10
CA LEU A 101 14.07 2.35 17.11
C LEU A 101 14.75 3.67 17.52
N PRO A 102 15.64 3.72 18.53
CA PRO A 102 16.37 4.94 18.87
C PRO A 102 17.17 5.49 17.68
N GLU A 103 17.92 4.64 17.00
CA GLU A 103 18.76 5.00 15.85
C GLU A 103 17.89 5.36 14.63
N CYS A 104 16.75 4.68 14.46
CA CYS A 104 15.76 5.03 13.44
C CYS A 104 15.20 6.43 13.63
N VAL A 105 14.88 6.83 14.88
CA VAL A 105 14.42 8.18 15.19
C VAL A 105 15.52 9.20 14.90
N GLN A 106 16.76 8.93 15.32
CA GLN A 106 17.90 9.82 15.06
C GLN A 106 18.14 10.01 13.56
N GLY A 107 18.13 8.92 12.78
CA GLY A 107 18.25 8.93 11.33
C GLY A 107 17.15 9.74 10.66
N LEU A 108 15.90 9.56 11.10
CA LEU A 108 14.76 10.32 10.60
C LEU A 108 14.91 11.82 10.91
N ILE A 109 15.25 12.20 12.15
CA ILE A 109 15.43 13.61 12.54
C ILE A 109 16.55 14.25 11.72
N LYS A 110 17.69 13.57 11.55
CA LYS A 110 18.80 14.05 10.73
C LYS A 110 18.35 14.30 9.28
N THR A 111 17.59 13.37 8.71
CA THR A 111 17.06 13.48 7.35
C THR A 111 16.05 14.62 7.24
N LEU A 112 15.17 14.79 8.23
CA LEU A 112 14.21 15.88 8.26
C LEU A 112 14.90 17.23 8.29
N ASN A 113 15.86 17.43 9.19
CA ASN A 113 16.60 18.70 9.27
C ASN A 113 17.27 19.05 7.93
N LYS A 114 17.89 18.06 7.28
CA LYS A 114 18.48 18.22 5.96
C LYS A 114 17.45 18.67 4.91
N VAL A 115 16.34 17.93 4.79
CA VAL A 115 15.29 18.24 3.80
C VAL A 115 14.62 19.58 4.08
N MET A 116 14.39 19.92 5.36
CA MET A 116 13.81 21.21 5.74
C MET A 116 14.71 22.39 5.36
N GLU A 117 16.03 22.21 5.44
CA GLU A 117 17.02 23.21 5.03
C GLU A 117 17.15 23.30 3.50
N GLU A 118 17.33 22.17 2.81
CA GLU A 118 17.56 22.12 1.37
C GLU A 118 16.32 22.52 0.56
N GLU A 119 15.13 22.08 0.96
CA GLU A 119 13.88 22.30 0.22
C GLU A 119 13.04 23.46 0.79
N GLY A 120 13.44 24.04 1.93
CA GLY A 120 12.71 25.13 2.58
C GLY A 120 11.33 24.75 3.13
N ILE A 121 11.06 23.45 3.33
CA ILE A 121 9.76 22.93 3.78
C ILE A 121 9.74 22.80 5.30
N LYS A 122 8.69 23.32 5.96
CA LYS A 122 8.59 23.30 7.44
C LYS A 122 7.50 22.39 7.99
N ASN A 123 6.46 22.14 7.22
CA ASN A 123 5.32 21.35 7.67
C ASN A 123 5.57 19.86 7.47
N ILE A 124 5.15 19.03 8.42
CA ILE A 124 5.36 17.58 8.40
C ILE A 124 4.02 16.88 8.63
N TYR A 125 3.76 15.85 7.83
CA TYR A 125 2.67 14.90 8.03
C TYR A 125 3.24 13.50 8.28
N LEU A 126 2.92 12.89 9.43
CA LEU A 126 3.39 11.55 9.78
C LEU A 126 2.24 10.55 9.75
N ALA A 127 2.30 9.63 8.79
CA ALA A 127 1.44 8.46 8.71
C ALA A 127 2.12 7.26 9.38
N THR A 128 1.54 6.75 10.46
CA THR A 128 2.08 5.59 11.19
C THR A 128 0.97 4.67 11.69
N ASP A 129 1.28 3.39 11.78
CA ASP A 129 0.44 2.33 12.35
C ASP A 129 0.66 2.12 13.85
N TYR A 130 1.58 2.88 14.47
CA TYR A 130 1.80 2.80 15.90
C TYR A 130 0.57 3.29 16.66
N PRO A 131 0.06 2.51 17.63
CA PRO A 131 -1.05 2.91 18.46
C PRO A 131 -0.59 4.05 19.36
N LEU A 132 -0.80 5.30 18.93
CA LEU A 132 -0.66 6.45 19.83
C LEU A 132 -1.72 6.30 20.92
N SER A 133 -1.31 5.90 22.12
CA SER A 133 -2.15 5.68 23.30
C SER A 133 -2.68 6.99 23.88
N SER A 134 -3.30 7.83 23.05
CA SER A 134 -3.92 9.07 23.48
C SER A 134 -5.30 9.20 22.86
N SER A 135 -6.27 9.55 23.69
CA SER A 135 -7.68 9.80 23.41
C SER A 135 -7.95 10.99 22.47
N ARG A 136 -6.95 11.43 21.70
CA ARG A 136 -7.02 12.52 20.72
C ARG A 136 -6.66 11.97 19.36
N SER A 137 -7.48 12.29 18.36
CA SER A 137 -7.25 11.82 17.00
C SER A 137 -5.92 12.37 16.48
N GLN A 138 -5.20 11.56 15.69
CA GLN A 138 -3.86 11.88 15.20
C GLN A 138 -3.82 13.10 14.25
N SER A 139 -4.98 13.59 13.79
CA SER A 139 -5.07 14.88 13.11
C SER A 139 -6.37 15.60 13.51
N ARG A 140 -6.29 16.91 13.78
CA ARG A 140 -7.48 17.76 13.98
C ARG A 140 -8.49 17.67 12.83
N GLY A 141 -8.04 17.31 11.62
CA GLY A 141 -8.90 17.01 10.47
C GLY A 141 -9.69 15.70 10.65
N LEU A 142 -9.03 14.63 11.09
CA LEU A 142 -9.69 13.36 11.42
C LEU A 142 -10.63 13.49 12.63
N GLU A 143 -10.33 14.37 13.58
CA GLU A 143 -11.23 14.68 14.69
C GLU A 143 -12.55 15.31 14.23
N GLN A 144 -12.50 16.22 13.25
CA GLN A 144 -13.68 16.83 12.64
C GLN A 144 -14.50 15.80 11.85
N LEU A 145 -13.82 14.88 11.14
CA LEU A 145 -14.43 13.77 10.42
C LEU A 145 -15.16 12.79 11.35
N ARG A 146 -14.54 12.44 12.48
CA ARG A 146 -15.10 11.51 13.48
C ARG A 146 -16.30 12.09 14.25
N LYS A 147 -16.46 13.43 14.27
CA LYS A 147 -17.61 14.10 14.88
C LYS A 147 -18.90 14.02 14.05
N ASN A 148 -18.84 13.52 12.80
CA ASN A 148 -20.03 13.28 12.01
C ASN A 148 -20.68 11.95 12.42
N GLU A 149 -21.77 12.01 13.20
CA GLU A 149 -22.46 10.83 13.75
C GLU A 149 -22.89 9.82 12.68
N LYS A 150 -23.22 10.28 11.47
CA LYS A 150 -23.68 9.42 10.36
C LYS A 150 -22.58 8.45 9.87
N TYR A 151 -21.32 8.85 9.94
CA TYR A 151 -20.18 8.08 9.40
C TYR A 151 -19.18 7.67 10.48
N ASN A 152 -19.38 8.04 11.74
CA ASN A 152 -18.46 7.77 12.84
C ASN A 152 -18.07 6.28 12.94
N LYS A 153 -19.02 5.36 12.74
CA LYS A 153 -18.76 3.91 12.79
C LYS A 153 -17.89 3.42 11.62
N GLU A 154 -18.04 4.00 10.43
CA GLU A 154 -17.24 3.67 9.24
C GLU A 154 -15.86 4.35 9.27
N LEU A 155 -15.81 5.61 9.70
CA LEU A 155 -14.59 6.44 9.83
C LEU A 155 -13.72 6.06 11.03
N ASN A 156 -14.25 5.29 11.99
CA ASN A 156 -13.45 4.70 13.07
C ASN A 156 -12.68 3.45 12.63
N GLY A 157 -12.95 2.91 11.44
CA GLY A 157 -12.16 1.83 10.87
C GLY A 157 -10.77 2.32 10.44
N SER A 158 -9.74 1.51 10.69
CA SER A 158 -8.36 1.78 10.26
C SER A 158 -8.21 1.90 8.73
N GLY A 159 -9.16 1.34 7.97
CA GLY A 159 -9.16 1.38 6.51
C GLY A 159 -9.26 2.80 5.93
N ILE A 160 -10.19 3.62 6.43
CA ILE A 160 -10.37 4.99 5.88
C ILE A 160 -9.20 5.88 6.28
N GLN A 161 -8.73 5.78 7.52
CA GLN A 161 -7.51 6.49 7.95
C GLN A 161 -6.33 6.14 7.04
N GLY A 162 -6.09 4.86 6.76
CA GLY A 162 -5.03 4.44 5.85
C GLY A 162 -5.22 4.98 4.43
N ILE A 163 -6.45 5.12 3.93
CA ILE A 163 -6.68 5.75 2.61
C ILE A 163 -6.34 7.24 2.66
N LEU A 164 -6.77 7.96 3.70
CA LEU A 164 -6.48 9.38 3.88
C LEU A 164 -4.97 9.64 4.00
N ASP A 165 -4.29 8.88 4.87
CA ASP A 165 -2.84 8.93 5.03
C ASP A 165 -2.13 8.72 3.69
N LYS A 166 -2.61 7.75 2.88
CA LYS A 166 -2.02 7.45 1.58
C LYS A 166 -2.20 8.63 0.63
N LEU A 167 -3.40 9.20 0.56
CA LEU A 167 -3.70 10.36 -0.28
C LEU A 167 -2.87 11.58 0.11
N VAL A 168 -2.74 11.84 1.42
CA VAL A 168 -1.94 12.97 1.93
C VAL A 168 -0.45 12.75 1.65
N CYS A 169 0.09 11.55 1.85
CA CYS A 169 1.49 11.24 1.51
C CYS A 169 1.76 11.24 -0.01
N MET A 170 0.79 10.83 -0.84
CA MET A 170 0.95 10.91 -2.31
C MET A 170 1.09 12.35 -2.80
N ASN A 171 0.44 13.30 -2.12
CA ASN A 171 0.39 14.71 -2.49
C ASN A 171 1.43 15.60 -1.78
N SER A 172 2.29 15.05 -0.92
CA SER A 172 3.33 15.84 -0.26
C SER A 172 4.39 16.30 -1.25
N ASN A 173 5.04 17.42 -1.01
CA ASN A 173 6.10 17.91 -1.89
C ASN A 173 7.29 16.98 -1.81
N TYR A 174 7.68 16.62 -0.58
CA TYR A 174 8.72 15.64 -0.30
C TYR A 174 8.13 14.42 0.42
N PHE A 175 8.59 13.22 0.09
CA PHE A 175 8.10 11.97 0.68
C PHE A 175 9.24 11.11 1.25
N ILE A 176 9.11 10.72 2.51
CA ILE A 176 10.09 9.93 3.26
C ILE A 176 9.42 8.64 3.77
N SER A 177 10.16 7.53 3.76
CA SER A 177 9.74 6.27 4.39
C SER A 177 10.89 5.56 5.08
N GLY A 178 10.60 4.69 6.05
CA GLY A 178 11.67 4.04 6.82
C GLY A 178 12.54 3.05 6.02
N PRO A 179 13.85 2.98 6.28
CA PRO A 179 14.76 1.98 5.70
C PRO A 179 14.51 0.57 6.29
N ASN A 180 15.29 -0.41 5.81
CA ASN A 180 15.32 -1.75 6.39
C ASN A 180 15.68 -1.67 7.88
N GLY A 181 15.07 -2.52 8.71
CA GLY A 181 15.20 -2.47 10.17
C GLY A 181 14.28 -1.44 10.83
N CYS A 182 14.09 -0.27 10.21
CA CYS A 182 13.20 0.76 10.73
C CYS A 182 11.75 0.66 10.23
N SER A 183 11.50 -0.03 9.12
CA SER A 183 10.17 -0.16 8.52
C SER A 183 10.13 -1.30 7.50
N ARG A 184 8.93 -1.75 7.15
CA ARG A 184 8.74 -2.69 6.03
C ARG A 184 9.00 -2.00 4.70
N VAL A 185 10.22 -2.13 4.17
CA VAL A 185 10.64 -1.55 2.89
C VAL A 185 9.77 -2.03 1.72
N ILE A 186 9.38 -3.31 1.72
CA ILE A 186 8.50 -3.94 0.71
C ILE A 186 7.03 -3.87 1.17
N SER A 187 6.57 -2.70 1.60
CA SER A 187 5.16 -2.47 1.89
C SER A 187 4.39 -2.21 0.59
N LYS A 188 3.28 -2.93 0.37
CA LYS A 188 2.35 -2.64 -0.75
C LYS A 188 1.85 -1.19 -0.70
N TYR A 189 1.71 -0.65 0.51
CA TYR A 189 1.25 0.70 0.77
C TYR A 189 2.26 1.75 0.29
N THR A 190 3.49 1.69 0.81
CA THR A 190 4.58 2.62 0.41
C THR A 190 4.89 2.50 -1.09
N LYS A 191 4.83 1.28 -1.63
CA LYS A 191 5.02 1.04 -3.07
C LYS A 191 3.92 1.71 -3.91
N ALA A 192 2.67 1.68 -3.46
CA ALA A 192 1.59 2.36 -4.16
C ALA A 192 1.79 3.88 -4.19
N ILE A 193 2.25 4.49 -3.08
CA ILE A 193 2.61 5.91 -3.02
C ILE A 193 3.74 6.21 -4.00
N ALA A 194 4.84 5.48 -3.93
CA ALA A 194 6.01 5.68 -4.79
C ALA A 194 5.68 5.50 -6.28
N ASN A 195 4.87 4.51 -6.65
CA ASN A 195 4.44 4.30 -8.03
C ASN A 195 3.63 5.49 -8.55
N GLU A 196 2.67 5.99 -7.77
CA GLU A 196 1.84 7.13 -8.16
C GLU A 196 2.69 8.39 -8.33
N ARG A 197 3.57 8.68 -7.36
CA ARG A 197 4.49 9.82 -7.43
C ARG A 197 5.42 9.72 -8.64
N SER A 198 5.95 8.53 -8.93
CA SER A 198 6.78 8.31 -10.13
C SER A 198 6.01 8.59 -11.42
N ASN A 199 4.75 8.19 -11.52
CA ASN A 199 3.91 8.48 -12.68
C ASN A 199 3.64 9.98 -12.83
N ARG A 200 3.34 10.67 -11.72
CA ARG A 200 3.10 12.12 -11.72
C ARG A 200 4.35 12.93 -12.09
N ILE A 201 5.51 12.58 -11.54
CA ILE A 201 6.79 13.21 -11.91
C ILE A 201 7.10 12.99 -13.40
N LYS A 202 6.87 11.79 -13.94
CA LYS A 202 7.00 11.52 -15.39
C LYS A 202 6.05 12.39 -16.22
N ASN A 203 4.87 12.69 -15.69
CA ASN A 203 3.89 13.60 -16.28
C ASN A 203 4.18 15.08 -15.98
N LYS A 204 5.40 15.41 -15.52
CA LYS A 204 5.90 16.78 -15.26
C LYS A 204 5.14 17.53 -14.16
N ASP A 205 4.64 16.81 -13.16
CA ASP A 205 4.12 17.42 -11.94
C ASP A 205 5.27 18.05 -11.13
N SER A 206 5.36 19.38 -11.17
CA SER A 206 6.41 20.17 -10.50
C SER A 206 6.21 20.29 -8.99
N ASP A 207 5.05 19.93 -8.45
CA ASP A 207 4.77 20.04 -7.01
C ASP A 207 5.53 18.95 -6.22
N LEU A 208 5.95 17.87 -6.89
CA LEU A 208 6.61 16.71 -6.29
C LEU A 208 8.14 16.80 -6.48
N LEU A 209 8.87 16.86 -5.37
CA LEU A 209 10.33 17.01 -5.34
C LEU A 209 11.06 15.67 -5.42
N ASN A 210 10.42 14.58 -4.97
CA ASN A 210 11.01 13.26 -5.00
C ASN A 210 9.95 12.15 -5.17
N VAL A 211 10.38 10.95 -5.54
CA VAL A 211 9.51 9.76 -5.52
C VAL A 211 9.39 9.22 -4.10
N ILE A 212 10.54 8.95 -3.47
CA ILE A 212 10.65 8.36 -2.14
C ILE A 212 12.10 8.45 -1.67
N ASP A 213 12.29 8.98 -0.48
CA ASP A 213 13.57 8.95 0.22
C ASP A 213 13.47 8.06 1.46
N ARG A 214 14.60 7.53 1.89
CA ARG A 214 14.70 6.73 3.10
C ARG A 214 15.88 7.23 3.91
N TRP A 215 15.66 7.43 5.20
CA TRP A 215 16.74 7.85 6.09
C TRP A 215 17.77 6.73 6.27
N GLU A 216 18.96 7.13 6.68
CA GLU A 216 20.02 6.21 7.07
C GLU A 216 20.02 6.02 8.59
N ILE A 217 20.35 4.81 9.03
CA ILE A 217 20.55 4.51 10.44
C ILE A 217 21.97 4.96 10.80
N PRO A 218 22.16 5.87 11.76
CA PRO A 218 23.49 6.20 12.26
C PRO A 218 24.15 4.91 12.77
N LEU A 219 25.32 4.58 12.21
CA LEU A 219 26.16 3.49 12.71
C LEU A 219 26.84 3.89 14.02
#